data_AF-A0A942GA96-F1
#
_entry.id   AF-A0A942GA96-F1
#
_cell.length_a   1.000
_cell.length_b   1.000
_cell.length_c   1.000
_cell.angle_alpha   90.00
_cell.angle_beta   90.00
_cell.angle_gamma   90.00
#
_symmetry.space_group_name_H-M   'P 1'
#
loop_
_entity.id
_entity.type
_entity.pdbx_description
1 polymer ?
#
loop_
_entity_poly.entity_id
_entity_poly.type
_entity_poly.pdbx_seq_one_letter_code
_entity_poly.pdbx_strand_id
1 'polypeptide(L)'
;MRLTRISHRVLSLTAVAALAVAGCTGDEGEPVDTSTGSAASNETTEADEATGPGGTITLAGVQQTHPSGSTVAVTAITVDDAGHILIDAEALVAGERHAYLNSYRIVLVDDLGNVYEFVDPVANANIDIAQDHEADLTLAFVGPIDPGATRVSLGINANYDGTLRSPDEEYANTLTPVFTFEGLPLPGVGLDDEAAGPDDEVGLVLPEAATDVTGVVHEGPAQVRVEVTRIKVEPSLVTVTVSAHNTGDREKTLIQRPPELRAELDGESLGDRNPFEFVGLTTADGEVDRLTLGPGDEAFGEFAFRGVVPPEATGLRLGFQVLLVELDRGAPSTEENQFGSPAVVFRGLPLPEKAAEVSGDGDAGGNGDGEDR
;
A
#
# COMPACT_ATOMS: atom_id res chain seq x y z
N MET A 1 37.24 8.37 31.68
CA MET A 1 36.81 9.69 31.17
C MET A 1 35.30 9.75 31.23
N ARG A 2 34.74 10.59 32.10
CA ARG A 2 33.29 10.77 32.26
C ARG A 2 32.85 11.91 31.35
N LEU A 3 31.97 11.63 30.38
CA LEU A 3 31.35 12.64 29.53
C LEU A 3 29.98 12.99 30.11
N THR A 4 29.91 14.20 30.66
CA THR A 4 28.72 14.87 31.17
C THR A 4 27.86 15.31 29.99
N ARG A 5 26.63 14.80 29.84
CA ARG A 5 25.66 15.35 28.88
C ARG A 5 24.93 16.53 29.52
N ILE A 6 25.01 17.68 28.87
CA ILE A 6 24.31 18.92 29.21
C ILE A 6 22.96 18.88 28.51
N SER A 7 21.89 18.91 29.31
CA SER A 7 20.51 19.02 28.85
C SER A 7 20.18 20.49 28.58
N HIS A 8 19.85 20.83 27.34
CA HIS A 8 19.22 22.11 27.01
C HIS A 8 17.74 21.88 26.66
N ARG A 9 16.87 22.29 27.60
CA ARG A 9 15.48 22.66 27.35
C ARG A 9 15.45 24.15 27.00
N VAL A 10 14.88 24.56 25.87
CA VAL A 10 14.36 25.92 25.69
C VAL A 10 13.16 25.95 24.73
N LEU A 11 12.04 26.37 25.31
CA LEU A 11 10.90 27.15 24.83
C LEU A 11 10.33 26.99 23.40
N SER A 12 9.06 26.57 23.41
CA SER A 12 7.98 26.93 22.51
C SER A 12 7.74 28.45 22.44
N LEU A 13 7.53 28.97 21.22
CA LEU A 13 6.94 30.29 20.99
C LEU A 13 5.86 30.17 19.91
N THR A 14 4.60 30.29 20.32
CA THR A 14 3.42 30.32 19.47
C THR A 14 3.22 31.74 18.95
N ALA A 15 3.16 31.94 17.63
CA ALA A 15 2.74 33.19 17.02
C ALA A 15 1.43 32.96 16.26
N VAL A 16 0.34 33.50 16.80
CA VAL A 16 -0.97 33.58 16.14
C VAL A 16 -1.03 34.94 15.44
N ALA A 17 -1.14 34.93 14.11
CA ALA A 17 -1.45 36.12 13.33
C ALA A 17 -2.88 35.97 12.78
N ALA A 18 -3.81 36.72 13.36
CA ALA A 18 -5.15 36.91 12.83
C ALA A 18 -5.10 37.99 11.75
N LEU A 19 -5.56 37.67 10.53
CA LEU A 19 -5.86 38.66 9.51
C LEU A 19 -7.37 38.73 9.31
N ALA A 20 -7.94 39.89 9.67
CA ALA A 20 -9.30 40.28 9.33
C ALA A 20 -9.26 41.00 7.97
N VAL A 21 -10.12 40.60 7.03
CA VAL A 21 -10.45 41.41 5.86
C VAL A 21 -11.95 41.68 5.88
N ALA A 22 -12.29 42.94 6.09
CA ALA A 22 -13.64 43.47 6.02
C ALA A 22 -13.82 44.23 4.70
N GLY A 23 -14.95 43.97 4.04
CA GLY A 23 -15.77 44.98 3.36
C GLY A 23 -15.39 45.40 1.94
N CYS A 24 -16.26 45.09 0.98
CA CYS A 24 -16.85 46.11 0.12
C CYS A 24 -18.18 45.63 -0.46
N THR A 25 -19.24 46.34 -0.09
CA THR A 25 -20.62 46.24 -0.57
C THR A 25 -20.85 47.23 -1.72
N GLY A 26 -21.53 46.78 -2.78
CA GLY A 26 -22.20 47.63 -3.79
C GLY A 26 -23.12 46.69 -4.58
N ASP A 27 -24.45 46.70 -4.39
CA ASP A 27 -25.48 47.74 -4.62
C ASP A 27 -25.89 47.89 -6.10
N GLU A 28 -27.21 48.03 -6.28
CA GLU A 28 -27.99 48.27 -7.51
C GLU A 28 -28.08 47.05 -8.48
N GLY A 29 -29.19 46.33 -8.66
CA GLY A 29 -30.61 46.62 -8.51
C GLY A 29 -31.27 46.58 -9.89
N GLU A 30 -32.10 45.57 -10.18
CA GLU A 30 -33.25 45.69 -11.10
C GLU A 30 -34.28 44.56 -10.86
N PRO A 31 -35.60 44.83 -10.95
CA PRO A 31 -36.66 43.88 -10.60
C PRO A 31 -37.33 43.30 -11.86
N VAL A 32 -37.47 41.97 -11.98
CA VAL A 32 -38.38 41.40 -13.00
C VAL A 32 -39.02 40.08 -12.56
N ASP A 33 -40.36 40.14 -12.53
CA ASP A 33 -41.40 39.13 -12.72
C ASP A 33 -41.44 37.80 -11.96
N THR A 34 -42.35 37.80 -10.98
CA THR A 34 -43.35 36.75 -10.70
C THR A 34 -43.69 35.85 -11.90
N SER A 35 -43.29 34.59 -11.82
CA SER A 35 -44.02 33.48 -12.44
C SER A 35 -44.44 32.47 -11.36
N THR A 36 -45.76 32.31 -11.24
CA THR A 36 -46.43 31.30 -10.42
C THR A 36 -46.48 30.03 -11.24
N GLY A 37 -45.91 28.92 -10.76
CA GLY A 37 -46.04 27.67 -11.48
C GLY A 37 -45.33 26.48 -10.86
N SER A 38 -46.14 25.59 -10.30
CA SER A 38 -45.90 24.16 -10.18
C SER A 38 -44.99 23.68 -9.04
N ALA A 39 -45.65 23.20 -8.00
CA ALA A 39 -45.10 22.26 -7.04
C ALA A 39 -44.60 21.01 -7.78
N ALA A 40 -43.28 20.93 -7.96
CA ALA A 40 -42.58 19.69 -8.20
C ALA A 40 -41.91 19.28 -6.90
N SER A 41 -42.20 18.07 -6.45
CA SER A 41 -41.57 17.44 -5.30
C SER A 41 -40.05 17.53 -5.46
N ASN A 42 -39.40 18.21 -4.51
CA ASN A 42 -37.97 18.13 -4.33
C ASN A 42 -37.71 16.73 -3.76
N GLU A 43 -37.60 15.73 -4.64
CA GLU A 43 -36.85 14.52 -4.33
C GLU A 43 -35.41 14.99 -4.15
N THR A 44 -35.04 15.16 -2.88
CA THR A 44 -33.66 15.10 -2.44
C THR A 44 -33.17 13.72 -2.83
N THR A 45 -32.65 13.58 -4.05
CA THR A 45 -31.74 12.49 -4.39
C THR A 45 -30.57 12.66 -3.45
N GLU A 46 -30.54 11.84 -2.40
CA GLU A 46 -29.33 11.61 -1.63
C GLU A 46 -28.28 11.18 -2.66
N ALA A 47 -27.42 12.13 -3.02
CA ALA A 47 -26.20 11.83 -3.75
C ALA A 47 -25.42 10.92 -2.82
N ASP A 48 -25.48 9.62 -3.13
CA ASP A 48 -24.71 8.58 -2.50
C ASP A 48 -23.25 9.05 -2.52
N GLU A 49 -22.65 9.19 -1.33
CA GLU A 49 -21.28 9.66 -1.13
C GLU A 49 -20.29 8.60 -1.65
N ALA A 50 -20.24 8.40 -2.96
CA ALA A 50 -19.26 7.55 -3.62
C ALA A 50 -18.00 8.36 -3.92
N THR A 51 -17.26 8.81 -2.90
CA THR A 51 -16.01 9.57 -3.11
C THR A 51 -15.03 9.39 -1.95
N GLY A 52 -14.55 8.16 -1.75
CA GLY A 52 -13.17 8.01 -1.28
C GLY A 52 -12.22 8.40 -2.43
N PRO A 53 -11.01 8.92 -2.17
CA PRO A 53 -10.02 9.20 -3.21
C PRO A 53 -9.47 7.94 -3.89
N GLY A 54 -9.87 6.75 -3.43
CA GLY A 54 -9.43 5.47 -3.95
C GLY A 54 -10.14 5.06 -5.25
N GLY A 55 -9.44 4.29 -6.07
CA GLY A 55 -9.94 3.80 -7.35
C GLY A 55 -8.87 3.08 -8.16
N THR A 56 -9.29 2.24 -9.11
CA THR A 56 -8.41 1.59 -10.06
C THR A 56 -8.77 2.02 -11.47
N ILE A 57 -7.78 2.47 -12.24
CA ILE A 57 -7.89 2.70 -13.68
C ILE A 57 -7.08 1.64 -14.40
N THR A 58 -7.73 0.89 -15.28
CA THR A 58 -7.05 0.00 -16.23
C THR A 58 -6.56 0.80 -17.43
N LEU A 59 -5.31 0.55 -17.84
CA LEU A 59 -4.62 1.22 -18.93
C LEU A 59 -4.38 0.24 -20.07
N ALA A 60 -4.72 0.65 -21.29
CA ALA A 60 -4.47 -0.13 -22.49
C ALA A 60 -3.45 0.58 -23.39
N GLY A 61 -2.43 -0.15 -23.85
CA GLY A 61 -1.44 0.36 -24.80
C GLY A 61 -0.42 1.35 -24.23
N VAL A 62 -0.38 1.53 -22.92
CA VAL A 62 0.62 2.36 -22.23
C VAL A 62 1.90 1.53 -22.05
N GLN A 63 2.80 1.60 -23.03
CA GLN A 63 4.05 0.85 -23.00
C GLN A 63 5.23 1.67 -23.49
N GLN A 64 6.42 1.34 -23.01
CA GLN A 64 7.68 1.89 -23.47
C GLN A 64 8.64 0.77 -23.83
N THR A 65 9.43 0.98 -24.88
CA THR A 65 10.43 0.02 -25.36
C THR A 65 11.81 0.66 -25.31
N HIS A 66 12.73 0.05 -24.59
CA HIS A 66 14.12 0.47 -24.55
C HIS A 66 14.84 0.02 -25.83
N PRO A 67 15.86 0.75 -26.33
CA PRO A 67 16.64 0.34 -27.51
C PRO A 67 17.28 -1.07 -27.44
N SER A 68 17.43 -1.65 -26.24
CA SER A 68 17.88 -3.04 -26.08
C SER A 68 16.84 -4.08 -26.48
N GLY A 69 15.58 -3.69 -26.69
CA GLY A 69 14.44 -4.57 -26.98
C GLY A 69 13.55 -4.84 -25.77
N SER A 70 13.99 -4.52 -24.55
CA SER A 70 13.19 -4.71 -23.34
C SER A 70 12.00 -3.75 -23.31
N THR A 71 10.84 -4.21 -22.84
CA THR A 71 9.61 -3.45 -22.77
C THR A 71 9.02 -3.44 -21.37
N VAL A 72 8.40 -2.33 -21.00
CA VAL A 72 7.54 -2.24 -19.82
C VAL A 72 6.20 -1.68 -20.28
N ALA A 73 5.11 -2.38 -19.94
CA ALA A 73 3.74 -1.96 -20.14
C ALA A 73 3.12 -1.66 -18.78
N VAL A 74 2.49 -0.51 -18.61
CA VAL A 74 1.71 -0.17 -17.42
C VAL A 74 0.26 -0.54 -17.70
N THR A 75 -0.30 -1.43 -16.88
CA THR A 75 -1.61 -2.03 -17.11
C THR A 75 -2.69 -1.50 -16.17
N ALA A 76 -2.32 -1.05 -14.97
CA ALA A 76 -3.26 -0.38 -14.07
C ALA A 76 -2.58 0.61 -13.13
N ILE A 77 -3.36 1.58 -12.66
CA ILE A 77 -3.01 2.45 -11.54
C ILE A 77 -4.13 2.37 -10.52
N THR A 78 -3.78 2.00 -9.29
CA THR A 78 -4.70 1.93 -8.15
C THR A 78 -4.27 2.94 -7.10
N VAL A 79 -5.20 3.76 -6.63
CA VAL A 79 -5.07 4.56 -5.43
C VAL A 79 -5.90 3.88 -4.35
N ASP A 80 -5.31 3.51 -3.23
CA ASP A 80 -6.05 2.90 -2.11
C ASP A 80 -6.75 3.97 -1.25
N ASP A 81 -7.59 3.54 -0.31
CA ASP A 81 -8.33 4.45 0.58
C ASP A 81 -7.42 5.31 1.47
N ALA A 82 -6.17 4.87 1.69
CA ALA A 82 -5.15 5.62 2.42
C ALA A 82 -4.34 6.57 1.51
N GLY A 83 -4.65 6.60 0.20
CA GLY A 83 -4.01 7.43 -0.80
C GLY A 83 -2.71 6.86 -1.35
N HIS A 84 -2.30 5.64 -0.98
CA HIS A 84 -1.10 5.04 -1.57
C HIS A 84 -1.34 4.67 -3.02
N ILE A 85 -0.27 4.71 -3.81
CA ILE A 85 -0.32 4.52 -5.25
C ILE A 85 0.34 3.19 -5.58
N LEU A 86 -0.37 2.39 -6.35
CA LEU A 86 0.02 1.09 -6.84
C LEU A 86 -0.03 1.13 -8.36
N ILE A 87 1.06 0.75 -9.01
CA ILE A 87 1.14 0.69 -10.46
C ILE A 87 1.42 -0.75 -10.86
N ASP A 88 0.45 -1.38 -11.51
CA ASP A 88 0.64 -2.70 -12.10
C ASP A 88 1.29 -2.56 -13.47
N ALA A 89 2.32 -3.37 -13.69
CA ALA A 89 3.12 -3.33 -14.90
C ALA A 89 3.58 -4.73 -15.32
N GLU A 90 3.68 -4.93 -16.62
CA GLU A 90 4.26 -6.12 -17.24
C GLU A 90 5.60 -5.75 -17.86
N ALA A 91 6.66 -6.48 -17.54
CA ALA A 91 7.98 -6.25 -18.08
C ALA A 91 8.46 -7.48 -18.86
N LEU A 92 8.88 -7.26 -20.11
CA LEU A 92 9.51 -8.28 -20.96
C LEU A 92 10.95 -7.86 -21.25
N VAL A 93 11.91 -8.71 -20.89
CA VAL A 93 13.33 -8.44 -21.15
C VAL A 93 13.78 -9.19 -22.38
N ALA A 94 13.64 -8.57 -23.55
CA ALA A 94 14.30 -9.03 -24.77
C ALA A 94 15.74 -8.52 -24.84
N GLY A 95 16.66 -9.35 -25.33
CA GLY A 95 18.08 -9.00 -25.54
C GLY A 95 19.04 -10.10 -25.08
N GLU A 96 20.34 -9.77 -24.95
CA GLU A 96 21.38 -10.73 -24.49
C GLU A 96 21.69 -10.62 -22.98
N ARG A 97 20.88 -9.87 -22.21
CA ARG A 97 21.18 -9.52 -20.81
C ARG A 97 19.91 -9.48 -19.96
N HIS A 98 20.06 -9.74 -18.66
CA HIS A 98 19.02 -9.42 -17.67
C HIS A 98 18.82 -7.90 -17.58
N ALA A 99 17.66 -7.49 -17.08
CA ALA A 99 17.36 -6.09 -16.76
C ALA A 99 17.17 -5.92 -15.26
N TYR A 100 17.67 -4.79 -14.75
CA TYR A 100 17.37 -4.31 -13.40
C TYR A 100 16.51 -3.05 -13.53
N LEU A 101 15.29 -3.08 -13.04
CA LEU A 101 14.38 -1.94 -13.17
C LEU A 101 14.64 -0.83 -12.14
N ASN A 102 15.29 -1.13 -11.02
CA ASN A 102 15.68 -0.16 -10.00
C ASN A 102 17.21 -0.11 -9.77
N SER A 103 18.02 -0.29 -10.82
CA SER A 103 19.47 -0.03 -10.74
C SER A 103 19.81 1.39 -10.28
N TYR A 104 18.91 2.34 -10.55
CA TYR A 104 18.96 3.69 -10.02
C TYR A 104 17.79 3.95 -9.07
N ARG A 105 16.83 4.77 -9.48
CA ARG A 105 15.60 5.04 -8.74
C ARG A 105 14.40 4.71 -9.60
N ILE A 106 13.36 4.18 -8.98
CA ILE A 106 12.00 4.27 -9.50
C ILE A 106 11.36 5.46 -8.80
N VAL A 107 10.76 6.37 -9.57
CA VAL A 107 10.12 7.57 -9.05
C VAL A 107 8.77 7.78 -9.71
N LEU A 108 7.83 8.30 -8.94
CA LEU A 108 6.58 8.82 -9.45
C LEU A 108 6.54 10.31 -9.12
N VAL A 109 6.23 11.13 -10.13
CA VAL A 109 6.22 12.59 -10.00
C VAL A 109 4.88 13.11 -10.51
N ASP A 110 4.16 13.92 -9.74
CA ASP A 110 2.94 14.55 -10.24
C ASP A 110 3.21 15.82 -11.05
N ASP A 111 2.17 16.36 -11.68
CA ASP A 111 2.21 17.60 -12.46
C ASP A 111 2.40 18.87 -11.61
N LEU A 112 2.31 18.76 -10.28
CA LEU A 112 2.63 19.82 -9.32
C LEU A 112 4.11 19.78 -8.87
N GLY A 113 4.83 18.72 -9.23
CA GLY A 113 6.24 18.51 -8.92
C GLY A 113 6.49 17.78 -7.59
N ASN A 114 5.46 17.23 -6.95
CA ASN A 114 5.66 16.34 -5.81
C ASN A 114 6.25 15.01 -6.28
N VAL A 115 7.15 14.44 -5.48
CA VAL A 115 7.82 13.17 -5.76
C VAL A 115 7.39 12.16 -4.72
N TYR A 116 6.86 11.03 -5.18
CA TYR A 116 6.41 9.93 -4.32
C TYR A 116 7.51 8.86 -4.27
N GLU A 117 7.85 8.45 -3.05
CA GLU A 117 8.94 7.52 -2.79
C GLU A 117 8.52 6.08 -3.12
N PHE A 118 9.31 5.41 -3.95
CA PHE A 118 9.10 4.00 -4.28
C PHE A 118 9.43 3.09 -3.08
N VAL A 119 8.57 2.10 -2.83
CA VAL A 119 8.79 1.07 -1.82
C VAL A 119 9.42 -0.15 -2.48
N ASP A 120 10.68 -0.44 -2.12
CA ASP A 120 11.39 -1.60 -2.68
C ASP A 120 10.64 -2.91 -2.37
N PRO A 121 10.39 -3.76 -3.39
CA PRO A 121 9.75 -5.05 -3.17
C PRO A 121 10.71 -5.99 -2.46
N VAL A 122 10.24 -6.66 -1.42
CA VAL A 122 11.14 -7.37 -0.50
C VAL A 122 11.69 -8.66 -1.10
N ALA A 123 10.88 -9.38 -1.88
CA ALA A 123 11.31 -10.60 -2.55
C ALA A 123 12.38 -10.34 -3.63
N ASN A 124 12.32 -9.18 -4.29
CA ASN A 124 13.22 -8.82 -5.38
C ASN A 124 13.65 -7.35 -5.29
N ALA A 125 14.39 -7.01 -4.24
CA ALA A 125 14.78 -5.62 -3.94
C ALA A 125 15.61 -4.94 -5.03
N ASN A 126 16.11 -5.68 -6.03
CA ASN A 126 16.82 -5.12 -7.21
C ASN A 126 16.05 -5.30 -8.52
N ILE A 127 14.75 -5.64 -8.47
CA ILE A 127 13.86 -5.99 -9.59
C ILE A 127 14.66 -6.54 -10.78
N ASP A 128 15.30 -7.69 -10.54
CA ASP A 128 16.11 -8.42 -11.51
C ASP A 128 15.18 -9.32 -12.33
N ILE A 129 15.15 -9.09 -13.64
CA ILE A 129 14.38 -9.86 -14.60
C ILE A 129 15.37 -10.51 -15.57
N ALA A 130 15.35 -11.84 -15.58
CA ALA A 130 16.23 -12.64 -16.42
C ALA A 130 16.00 -12.36 -17.91
N GLN A 131 17.02 -12.65 -18.71
CA GLN A 131 16.94 -12.57 -20.16
C GLN A 131 15.83 -13.46 -20.71
N ASP A 132 15.06 -12.97 -21.69
CA ASP A 132 13.97 -13.67 -22.37
C ASP A 132 12.86 -14.12 -21.41
N HIS A 133 12.70 -13.40 -20.29
CA HIS A 133 11.63 -13.62 -19.32
C HIS A 133 10.69 -12.42 -19.25
N GLU A 134 9.47 -12.74 -18.84
CA GLU A 134 8.41 -11.81 -18.49
C GLU A 134 8.26 -11.75 -16.97
N ALA A 135 7.85 -10.60 -16.46
CA ALA A 135 7.55 -10.40 -15.05
C ALA A 135 6.34 -9.49 -14.89
N ASP A 136 5.38 -9.95 -14.09
CA ASP A 136 4.30 -9.12 -13.56
C ASP A 136 4.81 -8.39 -12.32
N LEU A 137 4.59 -7.08 -12.27
CA LEU A 137 5.13 -6.18 -11.27
C LEU A 137 4.00 -5.34 -10.69
N THR A 138 4.03 -5.15 -9.37
CA THR A 138 3.26 -4.10 -8.70
C THR A 138 4.24 -3.15 -8.04
N LEU A 139 4.28 -1.90 -8.51
CA LEU A 139 5.15 -0.85 -8.01
C LEU A 139 4.36 0.00 -7.00
N ALA A 140 4.82 0.03 -5.74
CA ALA A 140 4.15 0.76 -4.67
C ALA A 140 4.87 2.07 -4.33
N PHE A 141 4.12 3.14 -4.09
CA PHE A 141 4.64 4.46 -3.73
C PHE A 141 4.01 4.99 -2.43
N VAL A 142 4.84 5.65 -1.61
CA VAL A 142 4.44 6.18 -0.30
C VAL A 142 3.80 7.56 -0.43
N GLY A 143 2.69 7.74 0.29
CA GLY A 143 2.06 9.03 0.54
C GLY A 143 0.83 9.27 -0.31
N PRO A 144 -0.14 10.06 0.19
CA PRO A 144 -1.32 10.43 -0.57
C PRO A 144 -0.92 11.33 -1.74
N ILE A 145 -1.52 11.09 -2.90
CA ILE A 145 -1.45 12.01 -4.03
C ILE A 145 -1.95 13.40 -3.61
N ASP A 146 -1.26 14.45 -4.06
CA ASP A 146 -1.75 15.81 -3.89
C ASP A 146 -3.12 15.95 -4.58
N PRO A 147 -4.18 16.39 -3.87
CA PRO A 147 -5.53 16.43 -4.43
C PRO A 147 -5.68 17.41 -5.61
N GLY A 148 -4.70 18.28 -5.87
CA GLY A 148 -4.66 19.12 -7.06
C GLY A 148 -3.95 18.50 -8.27
N ALA A 149 -3.32 17.34 -8.12
CA ALA A 149 -2.59 16.67 -9.19
C ALA A 149 -3.55 16.04 -10.20
N THR A 150 -3.34 16.30 -11.49
CA THR A 150 -4.19 15.72 -12.54
C THR A 150 -3.50 14.57 -13.29
N ARG A 151 -2.19 14.46 -13.15
CA ARG A 151 -1.35 13.49 -13.86
C ARG A 151 -0.15 13.10 -13.03
N VAL A 152 0.33 11.89 -13.27
CA VAL A 152 1.65 11.45 -12.78
C VAL A 152 2.54 11.00 -13.94
N SER A 153 3.84 11.08 -13.70
CA SER A 153 4.86 10.56 -14.58
C SER A 153 5.68 9.52 -13.82
N LEU A 154 5.78 8.33 -14.40
CA LEU A 154 6.56 7.22 -13.84
C LEU A 154 7.93 7.18 -14.53
N GLY A 155 8.99 7.21 -13.73
CA GLY A 155 10.37 7.01 -14.19
C GLY A 155 10.97 5.74 -13.62
N ILE A 156 11.37 4.82 -14.49
CA ILE A 156 12.13 3.61 -14.14
C ILE A 156 13.59 3.86 -14.51
N ASN A 157 14.50 3.60 -13.56
CA ASN A 157 15.91 3.97 -13.66
C ASN A 157 16.15 5.48 -13.86
N ALA A 158 15.37 6.30 -13.14
CA ALA A 158 15.50 7.75 -13.06
C ALA A 158 16.85 8.20 -12.46
N ASN A 159 17.14 9.51 -12.49
CA ASN A 159 18.38 10.05 -11.94
C ASN A 159 18.47 9.83 -10.41
N TYR A 160 19.70 9.83 -9.88
CA TYR A 160 19.95 9.68 -8.43
C TYR A 160 19.32 10.79 -7.59
N ASP A 161 19.07 11.96 -8.17
CA ASP A 161 18.39 13.09 -7.52
C ASP A 161 16.87 13.00 -7.59
N GLY A 162 16.32 11.94 -8.19
CA GLY A 162 14.89 11.72 -8.36
C GLY A 162 14.27 12.43 -9.56
N THR A 163 15.06 13.12 -10.39
CA THR A 163 14.54 13.72 -11.62
C THR A 163 14.31 12.66 -12.70
N LEU A 164 13.22 12.81 -13.44
CA LEU A 164 12.93 12.00 -14.61
C LEU A 164 14.01 12.23 -15.68
N ARG A 165 14.50 11.14 -16.26
CA ARG A 165 15.38 11.22 -17.43
C ARG A 165 14.53 11.40 -18.67
N SER A 166 14.94 12.32 -19.55
CA SER A 166 14.32 12.43 -20.86
C SER A 166 14.73 11.23 -21.72
N PRO A 167 13.80 10.62 -22.47
CA PRO A 167 14.13 9.60 -23.46
C PRO A 167 15.17 10.06 -24.50
N ASP A 168 15.22 11.38 -24.75
CA ASP A 168 16.08 12.01 -25.76
C ASP A 168 17.49 12.32 -25.27
N GLU A 169 17.78 12.16 -23.97
CA GLU A 169 19.15 12.33 -23.47
C GLU A 169 20.07 11.25 -24.04
N GLU A 170 21.30 11.66 -24.41
CA GLU A 170 22.34 10.89 -25.13
C GLU A 170 22.76 9.55 -24.45
N TYR A 171 22.16 9.23 -23.30
CA TYR A 171 22.36 8.04 -22.48
C TYR A 171 21.28 6.94 -22.68
N ALA A 172 20.40 7.06 -23.68
CA ALA A 172 19.46 5.99 -24.06
C ALA A 172 20.13 4.64 -24.44
N ASN A 173 21.47 4.61 -24.56
CA ASN A 173 22.27 3.41 -24.83
C ASN A 173 23.03 2.88 -23.60
N THR A 174 22.72 3.36 -22.39
CA THR A 174 23.38 2.87 -21.17
C THR A 174 23.08 1.39 -20.93
N LEU A 175 23.86 0.77 -20.04
CA LEU A 175 23.73 -0.65 -19.67
C LEU A 175 22.42 -0.99 -18.96
N THR A 176 21.63 0.01 -18.58
CA THR A 176 20.39 -0.15 -17.79
C THR A 176 19.23 0.52 -18.53
N PRO A 177 18.14 -0.19 -18.81
CA PRO A 177 17.05 0.40 -19.56
C PRO A 177 16.35 1.50 -18.76
N VAL A 178 16.15 2.65 -19.38
CA VAL A 178 15.38 3.76 -18.80
C VAL A 178 14.01 3.80 -19.46
N PHE A 179 12.95 3.82 -18.66
CA PHE A 179 11.58 3.96 -19.14
C PHE A 179 10.95 5.19 -18.49
N THR A 180 10.39 6.08 -19.32
CA THR A 180 9.68 7.26 -18.85
C THR A 180 8.27 7.24 -19.43
N PHE A 181 7.28 7.23 -18.55
CA PHE A 181 5.87 7.33 -18.89
C PHE A 181 5.39 8.71 -18.46
N GLU A 182 4.94 9.53 -19.41
CA GLU A 182 4.48 10.88 -19.14
C GLU A 182 2.95 10.95 -19.14
N GLY A 183 2.37 11.63 -18.16
CA GLY A 183 0.95 12.01 -18.19
C GLY A 183 -0.02 10.85 -17.97
N LEU A 184 0.30 9.92 -17.09
CA LEU A 184 -0.61 8.85 -16.68
C LEU A 184 -1.82 9.44 -15.93
N PRO A 185 -3.05 8.94 -16.21
CA PRO A 185 -4.24 9.42 -15.51
C PRO A 185 -4.24 8.96 -14.05
N LEU A 186 -4.88 9.72 -13.18
CA LEU A 186 -5.00 9.40 -11.77
C LEU A 186 -6.43 8.99 -11.41
N PRO A 187 -6.62 7.86 -10.69
CA PRO A 187 -7.91 7.53 -10.09
C PRO A 187 -8.33 8.62 -9.11
N GLY A 188 -9.60 9.01 -9.15
CA GLY A 188 -10.21 9.88 -8.14
C GLY A 188 -9.80 11.36 -8.14
N VAL A 189 -8.89 11.80 -9.04
CA VAL A 189 -8.48 13.21 -9.12
C VAL A 189 -8.70 13.77 -10.53
N GLY A 190 -9.61 14.75 -10.66
CA GLY A 190 -9.86 15.47 -11.91
C GLY A 190 -10.58 14.67 -13.01
N LEU A 191 -11.10 13.48 -12.70
CA LEU A 191 -12.05 12.74 -13.54
C LEU A 191 -13.49 13.11 -13.20
N ASP A 192 -13.74 14.37 -12.86
CA ASP A 192 -15.08 14.90 -12.65
C ASP A 192 -15.84 14.85 -13.99
N ASP A 193 -16.57 13.75 -14.21
CA ASP A 193 -17.73 13.51 -15.09
C ASP A 193 -17.68 13.89 -16.59
N GLU A 194 -16.68 14.63 -17.09
CA GLU A 194 -16.77 15.28 -18.41
C GLU A 194 -15.98 14.56 -19.52
N ALA A 195 -15.13 13.58 -19.20
CA ALA A 195 -14.24 12.92 -20.17
C ALA A 195 -14.64 11.50 -20.58
N ALA A 196 -15.55 10.82 -19.87
CA ALA A 196 -16.06 9.53 -20.31
C ALA A 196 -17.24 9.74 -21.26
N GLY A 197 -16.94 9.85 -22.56
CA GLY A 197 -17.97 9.63 -23.57
C GLY A 197 -18.63 8.26 -23.35
N PRO A 198 -19.92 8.08 -23.67
CA PRO A 198 -20.70 6.87 -23.35
C PRO A 198 -20.17 5.55 -23.97
N ASP A 199 -19.06 5.60 -24.71
CA ASP A 199 -18.47 4.46 -25.40
C ASP A 199 -17.09 4.05 -24.83
N ASP A 200 -16.51 4.79 -23.87
CA ASP A 200 -15.25 4.42 -23.20
C ASP A 200 -15.55 3.82 -21.82
N GLU A 201 -15.95 2.54 -21.78
CA GLU A 201 -16.08 1.79 -20.52
C GLU A 201 -14.71 1.56 -19.86
N VAL A 202 -14.24 2.55 -19.10
CA VAL A 202 -13.22 2.32 -18.08
C VAL A 202 -13.92 1.61 -16.92
N GLY A 203 -13.93 0.27 -16.96
CA GLY A 203 -14.46 -0.56 -15.88
C GLY A 203 -13.63 -0.38 -14.61
N LEU A 204 -14.11 0.47 -13.70
CA LEU A 204 -13.52 0.60 -12.37
C LEU A 204 -13.90 -0.65 -11.55
N VAL A 205 -13.02 -1.64 -11.52
CA VAL A 205 -13.19 -2.86 -10.71
C VAL A 205 -12.37 -2.69 -9.44
N LEU A 206 -13.04 -2.43 -8.32
CA LEU A 206 -12.40 -2.46 -6.99
C LEU A 206 -12.31 -3.91 -6.51
N PRO A 207 -11.12 -4.50 -6.33
CA PRO A 207 -11.01 -5.80 -5.69
C PRO A 207 -11.23 -5.65 -4.17
N GLU A 208 -12.47 -5.79 -3.70
CA GLU A 208 -12.75 -6.05 -2.28
C GLU A 208 -12.34 -7.49 -1.93
N ALA A 209 -11.08 -7.71 -1.57
CA ALA A 209 -10.62 -8.98 -0.99
C ALA A 209 -10.35 -8.84 0.51
N ALA A 210 -11.35 -8.39 1.28
CA ALA A 210 -11.30 -8.51 2.74
C ALA A 210 -11.70 -9.95 3.12
N THR A 211 -10.75 -10.75 3.58
CA THR A 211 -11.05 -12.10 4.06
C THR A 211 -11.24 -12.12 5.57
N ASP A 212 -12.46 -12.33 6.04
CA ASP A 212 -12.69 -12.57 7.47
C ASP A 212 -12.12 -13.95 7.88
N VAL A 213 -10.93 -13.93 8.49
CA VAL A 213 -10.32 -15.12 9.10
C VAL A 213 -10.53 -15.07 10.61
N THR A 214 -11.30 -16.04 11.13
CA THR A 214 -11.62 -16.13 12.56
C THR A 214 -10.94 -17.34 13.20
N GLY A 215 -10.33 -17.15 14.37
CA GLY A 215 -10.22 -18.22 15.37
C GLY A 215 -8.85 -18.87 15.57
N VAL A 216 -7.73 -18.21 15.25
CA VAL A 216 -6.42 -18.69 15.71
C VAL A 216 -6.16 -18.19 17.13
N VAL A 217 -6.25 -19.11 18.08
CA VAL A 217 -6.01 -18.85 19.50
C VAL A 217 -4.63 -19.38 19.89
N HIS A 218 -3.76 -18.49 20.39
CA HIS A 218 -2.51 -18.89 21.02
C HIS A 218 -2.54 -18.54 22.51
N GLU A 219 -2.42 -19.56 23.37
CA GLU A 219 -2.15 -19.38 24.79
C GLU A 219 -0.69 -19.73 25.05
N GLY A 220 0.14 -18.69 25.11
CA GLY A 220 1.56 -18.83 25.37
C GLY A 220 1.86 -19.05 26.86
N PRO A 221 3.09 -19.45 27.22
CA PRO A 221 3.52 -19.58 28.62
C PRO A 221 3.44 -18.27 29.42
N ALA A 222 3.28 -17.13 28.73
CA ALA A 222 3.12 -15.82 29.32
C ALA A 222 1.75 -15.58 29.99
N GLN A 223 0.81 -16.54 29.94
CA GLN A 223 -0.57 -16.40 30.44
C GLN A 223 -1.31 -15.23 29.76
N VAL A 224 -1.10 -15.11 28.46
CA VAL A 224 -1.85 -14.18 27.61
C VAL A 224 -2.41 -15.01 26.47
N ARG A 225 -3.73 -14.96 26.33
CA ARG A 225 -4.43 -15.56 25.21
C ARG A 225 -4.61 -14.47 24.16
N VAL A 226 -4.09 -14.70 22.96
CA VAL A 226 -4.33 -13.81 21.82
C VAL A 226 -5.11 -14.56 20.75
N GLU A 227 -6.17 -13.93 20.27
CA GLU A 227 -7.07 -14.43 19.26
C GLU A 227 -7.14 -13.44 18.11
N VAL A 228 -6.83 -13.89 16.90
CA VAL A 228 -7.01 -13.05 15.70
C VAL A 228 -8.43 -13.23 15.19
N THR A 229 -9.14 -12.10 15.10
CA THR A 229 -10.56 -12.05 14.76
C THR A 229 -10.79 -11.68 13.30
N ARG A 230 -9.85 -10.93 12.69
CA ARG A 230 -9.95 -10.48 11.30
C ARG A 230 -8.56 -10.22 10.70
N ILE A 231 -8.41 -10.50 9.42
CA ILE A 231 -7.24 -10.12 8.62
C ILE A 231 -7.74 -9.49 7.33
N LYS A 232 -7.46 -8.22 7.07
CA LYS A 232 -7.75 -7.60 5.77
C LYS A 232 -6.42 -7.42 5.04
N VAL A 233 -6.36 -7.96 3.82
CA VAL A 233 -5.20 -7.87 2.94
C VAL A 233 -5.56 -6.95 1.79
N GLU A 234 -4.93 -5.79 1.76
CA GLU A 234 -4.95 -4.85 0.65
C GLU A 234 -3.59 -4.95 -0.07
N PRO A 235 -3.46 -4.43 -1.30
CA PRO A 235 -2.24 -4.66 -2.08
C PRO A 235 -0.96 -4.12 -1.42
N SER A 236 -1.06 -3.03 -0.64
CA SER A 236 0.06 -2.38 0.06
C SER A 236 -0.01 -2.48 1.59
N LEU A 237 -1.14 -2.94 2.14
CA LEU A 237 -1.46 -2.85 3.56
C LEU A 237 -2.12 -4.14 4.05
N VAL A 238 -1.61 -4.69 5.14
CA VAL A 238 -2.23 -5.81 5.85
C VAL A 238 -2.65 -5.32 7.22
N THR A 239 -3.94 -5.40 7.51
CA THR A 239 -4.47 -5.13 8.84
C THR A 239 -4.87 -6.42 9.55
N VAL A 240 -4.48 -6.55 10.82
CA VAL A 240 -4.75 -7.73 11.64
C VAL A 240 -5.44 -7.28 12.92
N THR A 241 -6.72 -7.63 13.06
CA THR A 241 -7.50 -7.36 14.27
C THR A 241 -7.34 -8.51 15.26
N VAL A 242 -6.99 -8.18 16.51
CA VAL A 242 -6.82 -9.17 17.59
C VAL A 242 -7.66 -8.82 18.82
N SER A 243 -8.06 -9.84 19.57
CA SER A 243 -8.38 -9.77 20.99
C SER A 243 -7.24 -10.38 21.81
N ALA A 244 -6.86 -9.72 22.89
CA ALA A 244 -5.89 -10.20 23.86
C ALA A 244 -6.49 -10.22 25.26
N HIS A 245 -6.38 -11.36 25.95
CA HIS A 245 -6.87 -11.55 27.31
C HIS A 245 -5.74 -12.01 28.23
N ASN A 246 -5.48 -11.28 29.31
CA ASN A 246 -4.51 -11.67 30.32
C ASN A 246 -5.11 -12.69 31.29
N THR A 247 -4.75 -13.97 31.12
CA THR A 247 -5.20 -15.07 31.97
C THR A 247 -4.35 -15.24 33.24
N GLY A 248 -3.31 -14.43 33.40
CA GLY A 248 -2.42 -14.43 34.56
C GLY A 248 -2.91 -13.59 35.74
N ASP A 249 -2.16 -13.65 36.83
CA ASP A 249 -2.40 -12.90 38.08
C ASP A 249 -1.56 -11.61 38.19
N ARG A 250 -0.81 -11.28 37.13
CA ARG A 250 0.09 -10.11 37.04
C ARG A 250 -0.16 -9.30 35.78
N GLU A 251 0.19 -8.02 35.84
CA GLU A 251 0.16 -7.12 34.69
C GLU A 251 1.12 -7.58 33.57
N LYS A 252 0.66 -7.45 32.32
CA LYS A 252 1.40 -7.84 31.10
C LYS A 252 1.45 -6.65 30.15
N THR A 253 2.56 -6.48 29.45
CA THR A 253 2.66 -5.56 28.31
C THR A 253 2.83 -6.38 27.05
N LEU A 254 1.89 -6.30 26.12
CA LEU A 254 1.93 -7.06 24.86
C LEU A 254 2.86 -6.45 23.81
N ILE A 255 3.02 -5.12 23.84
CA ILE A 255 3.75 -4.39 22.81
C ILE A 255 4.75 -3.49 23.51
N GLN A 256 6.00 -3.95 23.55
CA GLN A 256 7.15 -3.10 23.89
C GLN A 256 8.03 -2.85 22.65
N ARG A 257 7.93 -3.73 21.66
CA ARG A 257 8.59 -3.62 20.37
C ARG A 257 7.55 -3.69 19.28
N PRO A 258 7.81 -3.06 18.10
CA PRO A 258 6.97 -3.25 16.93
C PRO A 258 6.72 -4.74 16.70
N PRO A 259 5.46 -5.18 16.53
CA PRO A 259 5.18 -6.54 16.12
C PRO A 259 5.76 -6.80 14.74
N GLU A 260 6.03 -8.07 14.45
CA GLU A 260 6.48 -8.52 13.14
C GLU A 260 5.36 -9.32 12.48
N LEU A 261 4.95 -8.93 11.28
CA LEU A 261 4.22 -9.79 10.38
C LEU A 261 5.22 -10.46 9.45
N ARG A 262 5.07 -11.73 9.08
CA ARG A 262 5.93 -12.42 8.10
C ARG A 262 5.09 -13.26 7.15
N ALA A 263 5.52 -13.40 5.91
CA ALA A 263 4.89 -14.34 4.97
C ALA A 263 5.48 -15.74 5.14
N GLU A 264 4.65 -16.77 4.99
CA GLU A 264 5.06 -18.17 5.05
C GLU A 264 4.77 -18.90 3.73
N LEU A 265 5.68 -19.77 3.31
CA LEU A 265 5.48 -20.77 2.26
C LEU A 265 5.68 -22.15 2.89
N ASP A 266 4.65 -23.00 2.81
CA ASP A 266 4.65 -24.35 3.39
C ASP A 266 5.00 -24.42 4.90
N GLY A 267 4.69 -23.34 5.63
CA GLY A 267 4.96 -23.21 7.06
C GLY A 267 6.37 -22.73 7.42
N GLU A 268 7.20 -22.40 6.43
CA GLU A 268 8.50 -21.76 6.60
C GLU A 268 8.42 -20.28 6.24
N SER A 269 9.21 -19.44 6.93
CA SER A 269 9.27 -18.00 6.63
C SER A 269 9.89 -17.79 5.24
N LEU A 270 9.26 -16.97 4.39
CA LEU A 270 9.78 -16.57 3.08
C LEU A 270 10.99 -15.62 3.26
N GLY A 271 12.16 -16.20 3.54
CA GLY A 271 13.44 -15.49 3.64
C GLY A 271 13.71 -14.79 4.98
N ASP A 272 14.92 -14.21 5.06
CA ASP A 272 15.43 -13.48 6.24
C ASP A 272 14.90 -12.04 6.32
N ARG A 273 14.44 -11.48 5.19
CA ARG A 273 13.91 -10.12 5.13
C ARG A 273 12.43 -10.14 5.41
N ASN A 274 12.00 -9.32 6.37
CA ASN A 274 10.59 -9.15 6.64
C ASN A 274 9.98 -8.25 5.55
N PRO A 275 9.00 -8.74 4.76
CA PRO A 275 8.35 -7.92 3.75
C PRO A 275 7.39 -6.85 4.29
N PHE A 276 7.15 -6.88 5.60
CA PHE A 276 6.18 -6.03 6.25
C PHE A 276 6.85 -5.05 7.22
N GLU A 277 6.57 -3.76 7.04
CA GLU A 277 6.88 -2.69 7.96
C GLU A 277 5.67 -2.46 8.88
N PHE A 278 5.87 -2.48 10.19
CA PHE A 278 4.81 -2.14 11.14
C PHE A 278 4.50 -0.63 11.08
N VAL A 279 3.24 -0.29 10.80
CA VAL A 279 2.77 1.10 10.68
C VAL A 279 2.25 1.61 12.01
N GLY A 280 1.42 0.82 12.69
CA GLY A 280 0.78 1.27 13.94
C GLY A 280 -0.21 0.28 14.52
N LEU A 281 -0.65 0.59 15.74
CA LEU A 281 -1.70 -0.12 16.46
C LEU A 281 -2.81 0.85 16.82
N THR A 282 -4.04 0.54 16.41
CA THR A 282 -5.25 1.27 16.79
C THR A 282 -6.09 0.44 17.77
N THR A 283 -6.57 1.07 18.84
CA THR A 283 -7.52 0.48 19.80
C THR A 283 -8.81 1.30 19.82
N ALA A 284 -9.82 0.85 20.58
CA ALA A 284 -11.05 1.61 20.78
C ALA A 284 -10.81 3.01 21.38
N ASP A 285 -9.71 3.19 22.11
CA ASP A 285 -9.33 4.46 22.73
C ASP A 285 -8.40 5.32 21.84
N GLY A 286 -8.10 4.85 20.62
CA GLY A 286 -7.21 5.49 19.65
C GLY A 286 -5.89 4.75 19.43
N GLU A 287 -4.95 5.42 18.77
CA GLU A 287 -3.63 4.89 18.46
C GLU A 287 -2.78 4.75 19.73
N VAL A 288 -2.11 3.60 19.89
CA VAL A 288 -1.28 3.32 21.07
C VAL A 288 0.06 2.69 20.70
N ASP A 289 1.14 3.25 21.25
CA ASP A 289 2.49 2.67 21.12
C ASP A 289 2.70 1.44 22.03
N ARG A 290 1.81 1.27 23.01
CA ARG A 290 1.94 0.27 24.07
C ARG A 290 0.58 -0.21 24.55
N LEU A 291 0.42 -1.53 24.60
CA LEU A 291 -0.76 -2.19 25.17
C LEU A 291 -0.39 -2.92 26.47
N THR A 292 -0.99 -2.51 27.58
CA THR A 292 -0.79 -3.11 28.91
C THR A 292 -2.12 -3.63 29.45
N LEU A 293 -2.12 -4.87 29.95
CA LEU A 293 -3.28 -5.56 30.50
C LEU A 293 -3.04 -5.91 31.97
N GLY A 294 -3.95 -5.50 32.85
CA GLY A 294 -4.04 -6.01 34.21
C GLY A 294 -4.57 -7.45 34.25
N PRO A 295 -4.56 -8.11 35.42
CA PRO A 295 -5.07 -9.48 35.57
C PRO A 295 -6.56 -9.59 35.19
N GLY A 296 -6.89 -10.45 34.23
CA GLY A 296 -8.25 -10.64 33.72
C GLY A 296 -8.73 -9.57 32.72
N ASP A 297 -7.89 -8.58 32.39
CA ASP A 297 -8.24 -7.56 31.39
C ASP A 297 -8.24 -8.16 29.99
N GLU A 298 -9.18 -7.70 29.17
CA GLU A 298 -9.27 -7.96 27.74
C GLU A 298 -9.08 -6.66 26.96
N ALA A 299 -8.37 -6.70 25.84
CA ALA A 299 -8.25 -5.58 24.92
C ALA A 299 -8.36 -6.03 23.47
N PHE A 300 -8.84 -5.10 22.65
CA PHE A 300 -8.96 -5.26 21.21
C PHE A 300 -8.04 -4.26 20.51
N GLY A 301 -7.37 -4.70 19.46
CA GLY A 301 -6.46 -3.87 18.70
C GLY A 301 -6.35 -4.28 17.26
N GLU A 302 -6.15 -3.31 16.38
CA GLU A 302 -5.89 -3.49 14.96
C GLU A 302 -4.45 -3.09 14.65
N PHE A 303 -3.66 -4.07 14.20
CA PHE A 303 -2.29 -3.84 13.76
C PHE A 303 -2.26 -3.59 12.27
N ALA A 304 -1.60 -2.52 11.85
CA ALA A 304 -1.39 -2.19 10.45
C ALA A 304 0.07 -2.48 10.04
N PHE A 305 0.23 -3.17 8.91
CA PHE A 305 1.52 -3.53 8.35
C PHE A 305 1.57 -3.11 6.88
N ARG A 306 2.54 -2.29 6.51
CA ARG A 306 2.80 -1.93 5.11
C ARG A 306 3.66 -3.00 4.46
N GLY A 307 3.24 -3.50 3.31
CA GLY A 307 3.98 -4.50 2.54
C GLY A 307 3.06 -5.28 1.61
N VAL A 308 3.66 -5.91 0.61
CA VAL A 308 2.96 -6.75 -0.36
C VAL A 308 3.05 -8.20 0.09
N VAL A 309 1.93 -8.91 0.16
CA VAL A 309 1.93 -10.36 0.41
C VAL A 309 2.45 -11.07 -0.85
N PRO A 310 3.55 -11.83 -0.79
CA PRO A 310 4.06 -12.55 -1.96
C PRO A 310 2.99 -13.52 -2.52
N PRO A 311 2.82 -13.64 -3.84
CA PRO A 311 1.79 -14.49 -4.44
C PRO A 311 1.99 -15.98 -4.12
N GLU A 312 3.21 -16.41 -3.84
CA GLU A 312 3.53 -17.77 -3.42
C GLU A 312 3.29 -18.02 -1.93
N ALA A 313 2.97 -16.99 -1.13
CA ALA A 313 2.69 -17.20 0.27
C ALA A 313 1.50 -18.16 0.45
N THR A 314 1.58 -19.01 1.46
CA THR A 314 0.53 -19.95 1.89
C THR A 314 -0.08 -19.54 3.23
N GLY A 315 0.50 -18.52 3.86
CA GLY A 315 0.16 -18.06 5.18
C GLY A 315 0.89 -16.79 5.57
N LEU A 316 0.47 -16.22 6.69
CA LEU A 316 1.12 -15.11 7.36
C LEU A 316 1.47 -15.55 8.80
N ARG A 317 2.45 -14.94 9.45
CA ARG A 317 2.79 -15.15 10.86
C ARG A 317 2.90 -13.80 11.54
N LEU A 318 2.05 -13.56 12.54
CA LEU A 318 2.15 -12.40 13.42
C LEU A 318 2.94 -12.81 14.68
N GLY A 319 4.06 -12.16 14.92
CA GLY A 319 4.85 -12.28 16.14
C GLY A 319 4.85 -10.98 16.93
N PHE A 320 4.67 -11.05 18.24
CA PHE A 320 4.85 -9.92 19.15
C PHE A 320 5.51 -10.37 20.45
N GLN A 321 6.13 -9.44 21.16
CA GLN A 321 6.86 -9.74 22.40
C GLN A 321 6.02 -9.38 23.62
N VAL A 322 5.57 -10.40 24.36
CA VAL A 322 4.89 -10.21 25.64
C VAL A 322 5.92 -10.10 26.76
N LEU A 323 5.88 -9.00 27.51
CA LEU A 323 6.70 -8.82 28.71
C LEU A 323 5.87 -8.82 29.97
N LEU A 324 6.40 -9.49 30.99
CA LEU A 324 5.94 -9.39 32.36
C LEU A 324 6.34 -8.02 32.90
N VAL A 325 5.37 -7.23 33.38
CA VAL A 325 5.68 -6.02 34.13
C VAL A 325 5.75 -6.40 35.59
N GLU A 326 6.96 -6.65 36.11
CA GLU A 326 7.15 -6.66 37.55
C GLU A 326 7.11 -5.21 38.03
N LEU A 327 5.96 -4.78 38.56
CA LEU A 327 5.80 -3.53 39.31
C LEU A 327 6.53 -3.60 40.66
N ASP A 328 7.76 -4.13 40.70
CA ASP A 328 8.55 -4.06 41.91
C ASP A 328 9.27 -2.71 41.96
N ARG A 329 8.77 -1.84 42.84
CA ARG A 329 9.30 -0.51 43.12
C ARG A 329 10.69 -0.62 43.75
N GLY A 330 11.73 -0.96 42.99
CA GLY A 330 13.07 -1.08 43.58
C GLY A 330 14.26 -1.30 42.67
N ALA A 331 14.18 -2.19 41.68
CA ALA A 331 15.30 -2.43 40.76
C ALA A 331 14.82 -3.24 39.54
N PRO A 332 15.29 -2.93 38.32
CA PRO A 332 15.10 -3.85 37.20
C PRO A 332 15.88 -5.13 37.50
N SER A 333 15.18 -6.23 37.79
CA SER A 333 15.77 -7.56 37.78
C SER A 333 16.15 -7.88 36.32
N THR A 334 17.44 -7.98 36.05
CA THR A 334 17.99 -8.39 34.74
C THR A 334 17.98 -9.92 34.57
N GLU A 335 17.27 -10.67 35.41
CA GLU A 335 17.10 -12.11 35.22
C GLU A 335 16.17 -12.36 34.04
N GLU A 336 16.81 -12.55 32.88
CA GLU A 336 16.38 -13.39 31.77
C GLU A 336 14.85 -13.46 31.54
N ASN A 337 14.32 -12.39 30.95
CA ASN A 337 13.09 -12.41 30.16
C ASN A 337 13.28 -13.28 28.89
N GLN A 338 13.58 -14.58 29.03
CA GLN A 338 13.43 -15.58 27.99
C GLN A 338 11.96 -16.06 27.98
N PHE A 339 11.01 -15.16 27.76
CA PHE A 339 9.66 -15.57 27.41
C PHE A 339 9.62 -15.66 25.89
N GLY A 340 9.41 -16.88 25.38
CA GLY A 340 9.33 -17.14 23.95
C GLY A 340 8.35 -16.18 23.30
N SER A 341 8.72 -15.62 22.15
CA SER A 341 7.85 -14.75 21.37
C SER A 341 6.62 -15.56 20.95
N PRO A 342 5.42 -15.29 21.50
CA PRO A 342 4.22 -15.91 20.95
C PRO A 342 4.15 -15.53 19.47
N ALA A 343 4.01 -16.55 18.63
CA ALA A 343 3.80 -16.41 17.21
C ALA A 343 2.44 -17.01 16.88
N VAL A 344 1.57 -16.21 16.29
CA VAL A 344 0.30 -16.66 15.75
C VAL A 344 0.53 -16.91 14.26
N VAL A 345 0.35 -18.16 13.84
CA VAL A 345 0.53 -18.57 12.45
C VAL A 345 -0.85 -18.71 11.79
N PHE A 346 -1.00 -18.05 10.65
CA PHE A 346 -2.20 -18.05 9.81
C PHE A 346 -1.91 -18.94 8.59
N ARG A 347 -2.76 -19.94 8.36
CA ARG A 347 -2.64 -20.84 7.20
C ARG A 347 -3.96 -20.94 6.46
N GLY A 348 -3.89 -21.14 5.15
CA GLY A 348 -5.09 -21.26 4.33
C GLY A 348 -5.86 -19.95 4.24
N LEU A 349 -5.16 -18.82 4.30
CA LEU A 349 -5.73 -17.55 3.87
C LEU A 349 -6.11 -17.74 2.39
N PRO A 350 -7.36 -17.47 1.98
CA PRO A 350 -7.64 -17.17 0.59
C PRO A 350 -6.91 -15.86 0.28
N LEU A 351 -5.64 -16.00 -0.02
CA LEU A 351 -4.88 -14.94 -0.65
C LEU A 351 -5.50 -14.72 -2.03
N PRO A 352 -5.51 -13.48 -2.54
CA PRO A 352 -6.03 -13.21 -3.86
C PRO A 352 -5.47 -14.25 -4.82
N GLU A 353 -6.36 -15.09 -5.37
CA GLU A 353 -5.93 -16.14 -6.28
C GLU A 353 -5.14 -15.44 -7.38
N LYS A 354 -3.95 -15.96 -7.69
CA LYS A 354 -3.21 -15.55 -8.88
C LYS A 354 -4.25 -15.55 -10.01
N ALA A 355 -4.58 -14.38 -10.55
CA ALA A 355 -5.64 -14.25 -11.56
C ALA A 355 -5.42 -15.37 -12.56
N ALA A 356 -6.33 -16.35 -12.57
CA ALA A 356 -6.07 -17.61 -13.22
C ALA A 356 -5.67 -17.30 -14.66
N GLU A 357 -4.41 -17.58 -15.01
CA GLU A 357 -3.91 -17.42 -16.37
C GLU A 357 -4.93 -18.14 -17.25
N VAL A 358 -5.71 -17.37 -18.01
CA VAL A 358 -6.61 -17.92 -19.01
C VAL A 358 -5.67 -18.54 -20.04
N SER A 359 -5.34 -19.82 -19.83
CA SER A 359 -4.62 -20.61 -20.79
C SER A 359 -5.54 -20.73 -21.99
N GLY A 360 -5.43 -19.76 -22.90
CA GLY A 360 -5.95 -19.86 -24.24
C GLY A 360 -5.16 -20.96 -24.91
N ASP A 361 -5.53 -22.22 -24.67
CA ASP A 361 -5.26 -23.32 -25.58
C ASP A 361 -5.99 -22.97 -26.89
N GLY A 362 -5.34 -22.12 -27.68
CA GLY A 362 -5.65 -21.87 -29.06
C GLY A 362 -5.47 -23.19 -29.79
N ASP A 363 -6.58 -23.91 -29.93
CA ASP A 363 -6.74 -25.06 -30.80
C ASP A 363 -6.23 -24.69 -32.21
N ALA A 364 -4.97 -25.02 -32.45
CA ALA A 364 -4.34 -24.88 -33.76
C ALA A 364 -4.97 -25.92 -34.68
N GLY A 365 -6.11 -25.53 -35.26
CA GLY A 365 -6.80 -26.27 -36.31
C GLY A 365 -5.81 -26.67 -37.39
N GLY A 366 -5.55 -27.97 -37.47
CA GLY A 366 -4.72 -28.59 -38.50
C GLY A 366 -5.28 -28.29 -39.88
N ASN A 367 -4.55 -27.47 -40.64
CA ASN A 367 -4.73 -27.37 -42.07
C ASN A 367 -4.27 -28.68 -42.72
N GLY A 368 -5.15 -29.23 -43.55
CA GLY A 368 -4.99 -30.53 -44.17
C GLY A 368 -4.05 -30.54 -45.35
N ASP A 369 -3.33 -31.65 -45.48
CA ASP A 369 -2.71 -32.07 -46.71
C ASP A 369 -3.66 -33.05 -47.42
N GLY A 370 -4.37 -32.51 -48.41
CA GLY A 370 -4.98 -33.30 -49.47
C GLY A 370 -3.96 -33.53 -50.58
N GLU A 371 -3.27 -34.67 -50.55
CA GLU A 371 -2.58 -35.21 -51.72
C GLU A 371 -3.59 -35.94 -52.61
N ASP A 372 -3.84 -35.37 -53.80
CA ASP A 372 -4.49 -36.09 -54.90
C ASP A 372 -3.99 -35.49 -56.24
N ARG A 373 -3.00 -36.17 -56.85
CA ARG A 373 -2.70 -36.36 -58.30
C ARG A 373 -1.23 -36.40 -58.68
#